data_AF-A0A7C2PKZ1-F1
#
_entry.id   AF-A0A7C2PKZ1-F1
#
_cell.length_a   1.000
_cell.length_b   1.000
_cell.length_c   1.000
_cell.angle_alpha   90.00
_cell.angle_beta   90.00
_cell.angle_gamma   90.00
#
_symmetry.space_group_name_H-M   'P 1'
#
loop_
_entity.id
_entity.type
_entity.pdbx_description
1 polymer ?
#
loop_
_entity_poly.entity_id
_entity_poly.type
_entity_poly.pdbx_seq_one_letter_code
_entity_poly.pdbx_strand_id
1 'polypeptide(L)' 'MTVTAFRIQNFMGFEDSGWVELRPITLLFGRNSSGKSALIRALLLLH' A
#
# COMPACT_ATOMS: atom_id res chain seq x y z
N MET A 1 4.26 17.86 6.93
CA MET A 1 5.14 17.02 6.09
C MET A 1 4.26 16.15 5.21
N THR A 2 4.55 16.02 3.93
CA THR A 2 3.77 15.19 2.98
C THR A 2 4.39 13.81 2.87
N VAL A 3 3.56 12.76 2.94
CA VAL A 3 4.01 11.38 2.69
C VAL A 3 4.14 11.17 1.19
N THR A 4 5.33 10.80 0.72
CA THR A 4 5.64 10.62 -0.72
C THR A 4 5.80 9.16 -1.13
N ALA A 5 5.99 8.25 -0.18
CA ALA A 5 6.06 6.82 -0.42
C ALA A 5 5.77 6.05 0.87
N PHE A 6 5.42 4.78 0.75
CA PHE A 6 5.27 3.86 1.87
C PHE A 6 5.75 2.46 1.50
N ARG A 7 6.10 1.65 2.51
CA ARG A 7 6.44 0.23 2.35
C ARG A 7 5.81 -0.54 3.49
N ILE A 8 5.24 -1.69 3.17
CA ILE A 8 4.65 -2.61 4.15
C ILE A 8 5.33 -3.95 4.04
N GLN A 9 5.62 -4.54 5.20
CA GLN A 9 6.28 -5.84 5.31
C GLN A 9 5.53 -6.71 6.30
N ASN A 10 5.45 -8.00 6.04
CA ASN A 10 4.78 -8.99 6.87
C ASN A 10 3.34 -8.59 7.26
N PHE A 11 2.58 -8.03 6.32
CA PHE A 11 1.21 -7.56 6.54
C PHE A 11 0.23 -8.26 5.60
N MET A 12 -0.69 -9.04 6.17
CA MET A 12 -1.67 -9.82 5.42
C MET A 12 -0.95 -10.69 4.36
N GLY A 13 -1.33 -10.58 3.09
CA GLY A 13 -0.70 -11.32 1.98
C GLY A 13 0.59 -10.71 1.44
N PHE A 14 1.14 -9.66 2.07
CA PHE A 14 2.41 -9.05 1.66
C PHE A 14 3.54 -9.49 2.59
N GLU A 15 4.50 -10.25 2.04
CA GLU A 15 5.81 -10.42 2.66
C GLU A 15 6.58 -9.09 2.62
N ASP A 16 6.61 -8.45 1.44
CA ASP A 16 7.18 -7.13 1.22
C ASP A 16 6.52 -6.45 0.01
N SER A 17 5.98 -5.23 0.18
CA SER A 17 5.44 -4.47 -0.96
C SER A 17 6.50 -3.78 -1.81
N GLY A 18 7.74 -3.70 -1.32
CA GLY A 18 8.69 -2.70 -1.77
C GLY A 18 8.21 -1.27 -1.46
N TRP A 19 8.96 -0.28 -1.90
CA TRP A 19 8.52 1.11 -1.83
C TRP A 19 7.44 1.38 -2.88
N VAL A 20 6.27 1.80 -2.41
CA VAL A 20 5.16 2.28 -3.23
C VAL A 20 5.18 3.80 -3.20
N GLU A 21 5.50 4.40 -4.34
CA GLU A 21 5.47 5.85 -4.51
C GLU A 21 4.03 6.37 -4.52
N LEU A 22 3.80 7.48 -3.83
CA LEU A 22 2.55 8.21 -3.81
C LEU A 22 2.66 9.46 -4.70
N ARG A 23 1.70 9.57 -5.62
CA ARG A 23 1.44 10.79 -6.39
C ARG A 23 0.13 11.42 -5.93
N PRO A 24 -0.12 12.72 -6.22
CA PRO A 24 -1.37 13.40 -5.82
C PRO A 24 -2.64 12.61 -6.16
N ILE A 25 -2.61 11.87 -7.28
CA ILE A 25 -3.58 10.82 -7.58
C ILE A 25 -2.79 9.54 -7.88
N THR A 26 -3.07 8.49 -7.10
CA THR A 26 -2.46 7.16 -7.26
C THR A 26 -3.57 6.14 -7.48
N LEU A 27 -3.51 5.40 -8.59
CA LEU A 27 -4.50 4.39 -8.94
C LEU A 27 -3.95 2.99 -8.68
N LEU A 28 -4.72 2.16 -7.97
CA LEU A 28 -4.32 0.82 -7.58
C LEU A 28 -5.10 -0.23 -8.37
N PHE A 29 -4.43 -0.93 -9.29
CA PHE A 29 -5.03 -1.94 -10.18
C PHE A 29 -4.55 -3.36 -9.87
N GLY A 30 -5.32 -4.35 -10.30
CA GLY A 30 -4.99 -5.77 -10.16
C GLY A 30 -6.21 -6.67 -10.08
N ARG A 31 -6.01 -7.99 -10.22
CA ARG A 31 -7.08 -9.00 -10.12
C ARG A 31 -7.73 -9.00 -8.73
N ASN A 32 -8.95 -9.55 -8.61
CA ASN A 32 -9.55 -9.71 -7.30
C ASN A 32 -8.62 -10.56 -6.39
N SER A 33 -8.62 -10.28 -5.09
CA SER A 33 -7.72 -10.91 -4.11
C SER A 33 -6.22 -10.62 -4.28
N SER A 34 -5.80 -9.70 -5.16
CA SER A 34 -4.38 -9.36 -5.36
C SER A 34 -3.76 -8.45 -4.27
N GLY A 35 -4.39 -8.35 -3.08
CA GLY A 35 -3.87 -7.51 -1.98
C GLY A 35 -4.22 -6.02 -2.00
N LYS A 36 -5.02 -5.52 -2.96
CA LYS A 36 -5.35 -4.09 -3.06
C LYS A 36 -5.99 -3.52 -1.78
N SER A 37 -6.98 -4.21 -1.24
CA SER A 37 -7.63 -3.80 0.02
C SER A 37 -6.67 -3.91 1.21
N ALA A 38 -5.70 -4.82 1.18
CA ALA A 38 -4.69 -4.92 2.22
C ALA A 38 -3.72 -3.72 2.19
N LEU A 39 -3.30 -3.25 1.01
CA LEU A 39 -2.51 -2.01 0.87
C LEU A 39 -3.26 -0.80 1.47
N ILE A 40 -4.54 -0.63 1.14
CA ILE A 40 -5.36 0.47 1.69
C ILE A 40 -5.48 0.36 3.22
N ARG A 41 -5.73 -0.84 3.75
CA ARG A 41 -5.80 -1.05 5.22
C ARG A 41 -4.48 -0.73 5.90
N ALA A 42 -3.36 -1.09 5.30
CA ALA A 42 -2.05 -0.78 5.88
C ALA A 42 -1.80 0.73 5.98
N LEU A 43 -2.24 1.51 4.98
CA LEU A 43 -2.17 2.97 5.04
C LEU A 43 -3.00 3.57 6.19
N LEU A 44 -4.15 2.96 6.54
CA LEU A 44 -4.99 3.39 7.66
C LEU A 44 -4.37 3.10 9.04
N LEU A 45 -3.36 2.23 9.11
CA LEU A 45 -2.63 1.93 10.36
C LEU A 45 -1.51 2.94 10.65
N LEU A 46 -1.11 3.73 9.65
CA LEU A 46 -0.13 4.81 9.80
C LEU A 46 -0.83 6.03 10.42
N HIS A 47 -0.98 6.04 11.75
CA HIS A 47 -1.40 7.21 12.52
C HIS A 47 -0.22 8.13 12.82
#